data_AF-A0A2J4G998-F1
#
_entry.id   AF-A0A2J4G998-F1
#
_cell.length_a   1.000
_cell.length_b   1.000
_cell.length_c   1.000
_cell.angle_alpha   90.00
_cell.angle_beta   90.00
_cell.angle_gamma   90.00
#
_symmetry.space_group_name_H-M   'P 1'
#
loop_
_entity.id
_entity.type
_entity.pdbx_description
1 polymer ?
#
loop_
_entity_poly.entity_id
_entity_poly.type
_entity_poly.pdbx_seq_one_letter_code
_entity_poly.pdbx_strand_id
1 'polypeptide(L)'
;MDKFRESPSKLVASGKIKALFSEEGDVLYLDIDGSVYEGVGDTVPVPLWRLRRLRLKEIPPGVYIEPVERIQENIVYTLRYSSRLFFDVKIGKGHARVELNEWPQTWESYIGFYAYMEALSAVLEEAEDAGYISELYVDFAEDSLYVSFNIDLPEEATILRAIEVVRKVLFQIEREAEYQAALLALREAKRILRRSGRSRGVTGILERLEEIYGKYNL
;
A
#
# COMPACT_ATOMS: atom_id res chain seq x y z
N MET A 1 -28.70 15.41 4.73
CA MET A 1 -27.95 14.92 3.55
C MET A 1 -28.62 13.63 3.13
N ASP A 2 -29.41 13.68 2.07
CA ASP A 2 -30.02 12.48 1.49
C ASP A 2 -28.90 11.60 0.94
N LYS A 3 -28.69 10.42 1.56
CA LYS A 3 -27.92 9.36 0.92
C LYS A 3 -28.63 9.08 -0.40
N PHE A 4 -27.99 9.35 -1.54
CA PHE A 4 -28.42 8.81 -2.82
C PHE A 4 -28.67 7.32 -2.59
N ARG A 5 -29.94 6.90 -2.68
CA ARG A 5 -30.30 5.49 -2.56
C ARG A 5 -29.83 4.83 -3.85
N GLU A 6 -28.59 4.36 -3.84
CA GLU A 6 -28.09 3.50 -4.90
C GLU A 6 -29.07 2.34 -5.08
N SER A 7 -29.55 2.17 -6.32
CA SER A 7 -30.50 1.13 -6.66
C SER A 7 -29.78 -0.22 -6.67
N PRO A 8 -30.25 -1.22 -5.91
CA PRO A 8 -29.65 -2.54 -5.92
C PRO A 8 -29.86 -3.22 -7.26
N SER A 9 -28.78 -3.73 -7.86
CA SER A 9 -28.79 -4.31 -9.21
C SER A 9 -28.60 -5.83 -9.21
N LYS A 10 -27.74 -6.33 -8.31
CA LYS A 10 -27.24 -7.72 -8.40
C LYS A 10 -26.92 -8.28 -7.02
N LEU A 11 -27.51 -9.43 -6.71
CA LEU A 11 -27.15 -10.25 -5.56
C LEU A 11 -26.26 -11.41 -6.03
N VAL A 12 -25.08 -11.56 -5.42
CA VAL A 12 -24.21 -12.73 -5.61
C VAL A 12 -24.03 -13.46 -4.28
N ALA A 13 -23.83 -14.77 -4.35
CA ALA A 13 -23.64 -15.60 -3.17
C ALA A 13 -22.62 -16.70 -3.41
N SER A 14 -21.79 -16.98 -2.41
CA SER A 14 -20.88 -18.11 -2.36
C SER A 14 -20.74 -18.57 -0.91
N GLY A 15 -20.94 -19.85 -0.64
CA GLY A 15 -20.87 -20.39 0.72
C GLY A 15 -21.71 -19.60 1.73
N LYS A 16 -21.03 -18.97 2.69
CA LYS A 16 -21.64 -18.20 3.79
C LYS A 16 -21.75 -16.70 3.52
N ILE A 17 -21.30 -16.25 2.36
CA ILE A 17 -21.16 -14.84 2.02
C ILE A 17 -22.14 -14.50 0.90
N LYS A 18 -22.90 -13.42 1.09
CA LYS A 18 -23.75 -12.83 0.06
C LYS A 18 -23.41 -11.36 -0.07
N ALA A 19 -23.29 -10.87 -1.30
CA ALA A 19 -23.02 -9.46 -1.56
C ALA A 19 -24.10 -8.88 -2.47
N LEU A 20 -24.59 -7.70 -2.12
CA LEU A 20 -25.52 -6.91 -2.92
C LEU A 20 -24.77 -5.76 -3.55
N PHE A 21 -24.88 -5.61 -4.86
CA PHE A 21 -24.22 -4.56 -5.63
C PHE A 21 -25.20 -3.49 -6.10
N SER A 22 -24.69 -2.27 -6.26
CA SER A 22 -25.37 -1.17 -6.94
C SER A 22 -25.34 -1.36 -8.46
N GLU A 23 -26.09 -0.54 -9.20
CA GLU A 23 -26.01 -0.53 -10.68
C GLU A 23 -24.64 -0.11 -11.21
N GLU A 24 -23.89 0.67 -10.42
CA GLU A 24 -22.56 1.19 -10.77
C GLU A 24 -21.44 0.18 -10.49
N GLY A 25 -21.76 -0.92 -9.79
CA GLY A 25 -20.81 -2.00 -9.48
C GLY A 25 -20.21 -1.92 -8.07
N ASP A 26 -20.64 -0.96 -7.26
CA ASP A 26 -20.22 -0.83 -5.87
C ASP A 26 -20.89 -1.89 -4.98
N VAL A 27 -20.21 -2.30 -3.92
CA VAL A 27 -20.77 -3.24 -2.95
C VAL A 27 -21.61 -2.43 -1.96
N LEU A 28 -22.93 -2.61 -1.98
CA LEU A 28 -23.83 -1.95 -1.03
C LEU A 28 -23.77 -2.62 0.34
N TYR A 29 -23.89 -3.95 0.34
CA TYR A 29 -23.94 -4.74 1.58
C TYR A 29 -23.29 -6.11 1.40
N LEU A 30 -22.65 -6.58 2.46
CA LEU A 30 -22.16 -7.94 2.61
C LEU A 30 -22.85 -8.62 3.81
N ASP A 31 -23.52 -9.73 3.56
CA ASP A 31 -24.03 -10.63 4.60
C ASP A 31 -23.02 -11.77 4.81
N ILE A 32 -22.55 -11.90 6.03
CA ILE A 32 -21.73 -13.02 6.51
C ILE A 32 -22.49 -13.70 7.65
N ASP A 33 -23.04 -14.89 7.37
CA ASP A 33 -23.73 -15.72 8.37
C ASP A 33 -24.84 -14.95 9.14
N GLY A 34 -25.63 -14.14 8.42
CA GLY A 34 -26.72 -13.33 8.93
C GLY A 34 -26.30 -11.97 9.52
N SER A 35 -25.01 -11.65 9.51
CA SER A 35 -24.49 -10.34 9.95
C SER A 35 -24.20 -9.46 8.73
N VAL A 36 -24.81 -8.27 8.69
CA VAL A 36 -24.73 -7.35 7.55
C VAL A 36 -23.70 -6.26 7.80
N TYR A 37 -22.87 -5.99 6.78
CA TYR A 37 -21.86 -4.95 6.73
C TYR A 37 -22.14 -4.02 5.54
N GLU A 38 -22.08 -2.71 5.76
CA GLU A 38 -22.21 -1.69 4.70
C GLU A 38 -20.89 -1.59 3.94
N GLY A 39 -20.96 -1.55 2.61
CA GLY A 39 -19.77 -1.39 1.78
C GLY A 39 -19.35 0.07 1.59
N VAL A 40 -18.12 0.24 1.12
CA VAL A 40 -17.47 1.51 0.85
C VAL A 40 -16.81 1.38 -0.52
N GLY A 41 -17.48 1.89 -1.55
CA GLY A 41 -17.06 1.74 -2.95
C GLY A 41 -16.99 0.28 -3.39
N ASP A 42 -15.81 -0.16 -3.81
CA ASP A 42 -15.54 -1.51 -4.32
C ASP A 42 -15.28 -2.57 -3.24
N THR A 43 -15.32 -2.18 -1.96
CA THR A 43 -14.95 -3.07 -0.84
C THR A 43 -15.93 -3.02 0.31
N VAL A 44 -15.80 -3.97 1.24
CA VAL A 44 -16.56 -3.97 2.49
C VAL A 44 -15.62 -4.14 3.69
N PRO A 45 -15.55 -3.15 4.61
CA PRO A 45 -14.76 -3.27 5.82
C PRO A 45 -15.40 -4.27 6.78
N VAL A 46 -14.65 -5.30 7.17
CA VAL A 46 -15.13 -6.35 8.08
C VAL A 46 -14.13 -6.60 9.22
N PRO A 47 -14.57 -6.50 10.49
CA PRO A 47 -13.70 -6.77 11.63
C PRO A 47 -13.12 -8.20 11.62
N LEU A 48 -11.82 -8.33 11.92
CA LEU A 48 -11.09 -9.61 11.91
C LEU A 48 -11.80 -10.76 12.65
N TRP A 49 -12.45 -10.47 13.77
CA TRP A 49 -13.12 -11.49 14.58
C TRP A 49 -14.28 -12.19 13.86
N ARG A 50 -14.87 -11.54 12.85
CA ARG A 50 -15.91 -12.12 11.98
C ARG A 50 -15.35 -12.99 10.85
N LEU A 51 -14.08 -12.79 10.51
CA LEU A 51 -13.40 -13.48 9.40
C LEU A 51 -12.73 -14.79 9.81
N ARG A 52 -12.67 -15.11 11.12
CA ARG A 52 -11.88 -16.21 11.70
C ARG A 52 -12.14 -17.60 11.10
N ARG A 53 -13.34 -17.85 10.58
CA ARG A 53 -13.77 -19.17 10.09
C ARG A 53 -14.11 -19.20 8.61
N LEU A 54 -13.81 -18.12 7.89
CA LEU A 54 -14.08 -17.99 6.46
C LEU A 54 -12.83 -18.36 5.66
N ARG A 55 -13.06 -19.05 4.56
CA ARG A 55 -12.07 -19.36 3.53
C ARG A 55 -12.22 -18.44 2.33
N LEU A 56 -11.15 -18.26 1.57
CA LEU A 56 -11.16 -17.40 0.39
C LEU A 56 -12.18 -17.88 -0.66
N LYS A 57 -12.35 -19.19 -0.85
CA LYS A 57 -13.36 -19.75 -1.78
C LYS A 57 -14.80 -19.36 -1.45
N GLU A 58 -15.09 -19.02 -0.20
CA GLU A 58 -16.41 -18.58 0.24
C GLU A 58 -16.69 -17.13 -0.18
N ILE A 59 -15.68 -16.36 -0.58
CA ILE A 59 -15.87 -15.00 -1.11
C ILE A 59 -16.42 -15.12 -2.54
N PRO A 60 -17.54 -14.46 -2.88
CA PRO A 60 -18.04 -14.46 -4.26
C PRO A 60 -17.03 -13.76 -5.21
N PRO A 61 -16.91 -14.19 -6.47
CA PRO A 61 -16.09 -13.49 -7.45
C PRO A 61 -16.50 -12.01 -7.59
N GLY A 62 -15.51 -11.11 -7.63
CA GLY A 62 -15.72 -9.67 -7.71
C GLY A 62 -16.08 -8.99 -6.39
N VAL A 63 -16.15 -9.72 -5.27
CA VAL A 63 -16.33 -9.15 -3.94
C VAL A 63 -14.99 -9.03 -3.25
N TYR A 64 -14.72 -7.86 -2.67
CA TYR A 64 -13.53 -7.61 -1.87
C TYR A 64 -13.92 -7.30 -0.43
N ILE A 65 -13.25 -7.97 0.51
CA ILE A 65 -13.37 -7.72 1.94
C ILE A 65 -12.12 -6.97 2.37
N GLU A 66 -12.27 -5.79 2.96
CA GLU A 66 -11.19 -5.09 3.63
C GLU A 66 -11.15 -5.54 5.10
N PRO A 67 -10.13 -6.29 5.55
CA PRO A 67 -10.07 -6.73 6.94
C PRO A 67 -9.64 -5.57 7.85
N VAL A 68 -10.43 -5.29 8.88
CA VAL A 68 -10.19 -4.15 9.79
C VAL A 68 -10.08 -4.60 11.25
N GLU A 69 -9.46 -3.79 12.10
CA GLU A 69 -9.36 -4.06 13.54
C GLU A 69 -10.73 -4.01 14.20
N ARG A 70 -11.45 -2.91 13.97
CA ARG A 70 -12.80 -2.66 14.49
C ARG A 70 -13.47 -1.55 13.69
N ILE A 71 -14.79 -1.49 13.82
CA ILE A 71 -15.62 -0.39 13.34
C ILE A 71 -16.30 0.20 14.58
N GLN A 72 -16.17 1.51 14.78
CA GLN A 72 -16.82 2.21 15.88
C GLN A 72 -17.59 3.40 15.31
N GLU A 73 -18.92 3.34 15.40
CA GLU A 73 -19.82 4.28 14.75
C GLU A 73 -19.52 4.35 13.24
N ASN A 74 -19.02 5.48 12.74
CA ASN A 74 -18.66 5.69 11.33
C ASN A 74 -17.14 5.68 11.10
N ILE A 75 -16.34 5.23 12.08
CA ILE A 75 -14.88 5.20 11.99
C ILE A 75 -14.40 3.77 11.79
N VAL A 76 -13.68 3.56 10.69
CA VAL A 76 -13.03 2.29 10.34
C VAL A 76 -11.58 2.33 10.80
N TYR A 77 -11.19 1.39 11.67
CA TYR A 77 -9.80 1.26 12.13
C TYR A 77 -9.11 0.17 11.30
N THR A 78 -8.35 0.59 10.29
CA THR A 78 -7.68 -0.30 9.34
C THR A 78 -6.57 -1.12 10.00
N LEU A 79 -6.23 -2.25 9.38
CA LEU A 79 -5.09 -3.05 9.83
C LEU A 79 -3.78 -2.47 9.33
N ARG A 80 -2.80 -2.38 10.22
CA ARG A 80 -1.42 -2.08 9.83
C ARG A 80 -0.72 -3.34 9.30
N TYR A 81 -0.41 -3.37 8.01
CA TYR A 81 0.27 -4.50 7.36
C TYR A 81 1.81 -4.37 7.36
N SER A 82 2.31 -3.15 7.50
CA SER A 82 3.72 -2.79 7.44
C SER A 82 4.12 -1.82 8.56
N SER A 83 5.40 -1.81 8.94
CA SER A 83 5.96 -0.83 9.87
C SER A 83 6.29 0.53 9.25
N ARG A 84 6.33 0.66 7.93
CA ARG A 84 6.78 1.87 7.24
C ARG A 84 5.70 2.42 6.33
N LEU A 85 5.36 1.69 5.28
CA LEU A 85 4.34 2.10 4.33
C LEU A 85 2.92 1.76 4.82
N PHE A 86 1.94 2.54 4.37
CA PHE A 86 0.55 2.25 4.63
C PHE A 86 -0.09 1.54 3.42
N PHE A 87 -0.39 0.25 3.57
CA PHE A 87 -1.01 -0.55 2.52
C PHE A 87 -2.50 -0.78 2.81
N ASP A 88 -3.34 -0.49 1.82
CA ASP A 88 -4.73 -0.91 1.77
C ASP A 88 -4.78 -2.33 1.19
N VAL A 89 -5.32 -3.27 1.97
CA VAL A 89 -5.35 -4.69 1.57
C VAL A 89 -6.79 -5.18 1.50
N LYS A 90 -7.17 -5.58 0.30
CA LYS A 90 -8.51 -6.04 -0.07
C LYS A 90 -8.44 -7.53 -0.39
N ILE A 91 -9.15 -8.36 0.36
CA ILE A 91 -9.14 -9.82 0.21
C ILE A 91 -10.28 -10.26 -0.72
N GLY A 92 -9.91 -10.87 -1.84
CA GLY A 92 -10.84 -11.42 -2.82
C GLY A 92 -10.84 -12.96 -2.82
N LYS A 93 -11.57 -13.53 -3.78
CA LYS A 93 -11.58 -14.98 -4.00
C LYS A 93 -10.23 -15.43 -4.60
N GLY A 94 -9.39 -16.05 -3.78
CA GLY A 94 -8.12 -16.65 -4.21
C GLY A 94 -6.96 -15.66 -4.40
N HIS A 95 -7.11 -14.42 -3.95
CA HIS A 95 -6.04 -13.41 -4.04
C HIS A 95 -6.26 -12.31 -3.00
N ALA A 96 -5.23 -11.50 -2.79
CA ALA A 96 -5.31 -10.24 -2.07
C ALA A 96 -4.83 -9.13 -2.99
N ARG A 97 -5.68 -8.11 -3.21
CA ARG A 97 -5.29 -6.87 -3.86
C ARG A 97 -4.66 -5.95 -2.82
N VAL A 98 -3.49 -5.43 -3.14
CA VAL A 98 -2.72 -4.51 -2.31
C VAL A 98 -2.62 -3.19 -3.06
N GLU A 99 -2.96 -2.12 -2.36
CA GLU A 99 -2.87 -0.76 -2.86
C GLU A 99 -2.00 0.08 -1.90
N LEU A 100 -1.23 1.01 -2.44
CA LEU A 100 -0.36 1.93 -1.72
C LEU A 100 -0.50 3.30 -2.35
N ASN A 101 -0.70 4.32 -1.53
CA ASN A 101 -0.68 5.72 -1.92
C ASN A 101 0.28 6.48 -1.01
N GLU A 102 1.37 7.01 -1.57
CA GLU A 102 2.39 7.71 -0.79
C GLU A 102 2.76 9.08 -1.36
N TRP A 103 3.01 10.01 -0.44
CA TRP A 103 3.27 11.42 -0.75
C TRP A 103 4.63 11.84 -0.17
N PRO A 104 5.48 12.58 -0.93
CA PRO A 104 6.74 13.11 -0.43
C PRO A 104 6.58 13.97 0.82
N GLN A 105 5.45 14.68 0.97
CA GLN A 105 5.19 15.60 2.08
C GLN A 105 4.98 14.88 3.42
N THR A 106 4.57 13.60 3.38
CA THR A 106 4.37 12.75 4.56
C THR A 106 5.55 11.80 4.80
N TRP A 107 6.61 11.90 4.00
CA TRP A 107 7.74 10.99 4.05
C TRP A 107 8.69 11.28 5.21
N GLU A 108 8.81 10.33 6.14
CA GLU A 108 9.66 10.45 7.33
C GLU A 108 10.83 9.48 7.29
N SER A 109 11.89 9.82 6.54
CA SER A 109 13.12 9.02 6.50
C SER A 109 14.33 9.77 5.95
N TYR A 110 15.54 9.39 6.42
CA TYR A 110 16.81 9.87 5.86
C TYR A 110 17.14 9.31 4.47
N ILE A 111 16.63 8.12 4.14
CA ILE A 111 16.56 7.67 2.74
C ILE A 111 15.49 8.53 2.08
N GLY A 112 15.87 9.37 1.13
CA GLY A 112 14.95 10.29 0.46
C GLY A 112 13.82 9.56 -0.27
N PHE A 113 12.63 10.17 -0.31
CA PHE A 113 11.41 9.60 -0.88
C PHE A 113 11.65 8.96 -2.25
N TYR A 114 12.15 9.74 -3.22
CA TYR A 114 12.34 9.27 -4.59
C TYR A 114 13.28 8.06 -4.70
N ALA A 115 14.35 8.04 -3.90
CA ALA A 115 15.28 6.91 -3.91
C ALA A 115 14.66 5.63 -3.34
N TYR A 116 13.78 5.77 -2.34
CA TYR A 116 13.02 4.64 -1.81
C TYR A 116 11.97 4.17 -2.79
N MET A 117 11.23 5.08 -3.41
CA MET A 117 10.16 4.73 -4.34
C MET A 117 10.71 4.10 -5.64
N GLU A 118 11.82 4.59 -6.16
CA GLU A 118 12.55 3.95 -7.27
C GLU A 118 12.96 2.51 -6.92
N ALA A 119 13.50 2.30 -5.71
CA ALA A 119 13.87 0.97 -5.23
C ALA A 119 12.65 0.06 -5.01
N LEU A 120 11.55 0.60 -4.50
CA LEU A 120 10.31 -0.15 -4.30
C LEU A 120 9.73 -0.61 -5.64
N SER A 121 9.64 0.28 -6.62
CA SER A 121 9.18 -0.05 -7.97
C SER A 121 10.03 -1.17 -8.58
N ALA A 122 11.37 -1.07 -8.50
CA ALA A 122 12.25 -2.13 -9.00
C ALA A 122 12.03 -3.48 -8.30
N VAL A 123 11.87 -3.50 -6.97
CA VAL A 123 11.60 -4.73 -6.21
C VAL A 123 10.25 -5.34 -6.57
N LEU A 124 9.23 -4.52 -6.81
CA LEU A 124 7.92 -4.98 -7.24
C LEU A 124 7.95 -5.56 -8.65
N GLU A 125 8.63 -4.89 -9.58
CA GLU A 125 8.86 -5.41 -10.94
C GLU A 125 9.59 -6.77 -10.90
N GLU A 126 10.66 -6.89 -10.10
CA GLU A 126 11.35 -8.18 -9.90
C GLU A 126 10.42 -9.26 -9.30
N ALA A 127 9.53 -8.88 -8.38
CA ALA A 127 8.58 -9.80 -7.77
C ALA A 127 7.49 -10.25 -8.76
N GLU A 128 7.04 -9.37 -9.66
CA GLU A 128 6.08 -9.69 -10.72
C GLU A 128 6.73 -10.60 -11.77
N ASP A 129 7.93 -10.28 -12.24
CA ASP A 129 8.70 -11.09 -13.21
C ASP A 129 8.96 -12.50 -12.69
N ALA A 130 9.18 -12.64 -11.38
CA ALA A 130 9.35 -13.94 -10.71
C ALA A 130 8.02 -14.67 -10.42
N GLY A 131 6.87 -14.03 -10.66
CA GLY A 131 5.53 -14.59 -10.47
C GLY A 131 5.08 -14.67 -9.01
N TYR A 132 5.65 -13.88 -8.10
CA TYR A 132 5.21 -13.80 -6.70
C TYR A 132 4.05 -12.83 -6.49
N ILE A 133 3.91 -11.84 -7.38
CA ILE A 133 2.77 -10.93 -7.48
C ILE A 133 2.29 -10.87 -8.93
N SER A 134 1.11 -10.28 -9.16
CA SER A 134 0.52 -10.13 -10.49
C SER A 134 -0.26 -8.82 -10.61
N GLU A 135 -0.56 -8.42 -11.85
CA GLU A 135 -1.31 -7.18 -12.16
C GLU A 135 -0.67 -5.94 -11.54
N LEU A 136 0.67 -5.84 -11.58
CA LEU A 136 1.38 -4.68 -11.05
C LEU A 136 1.02 -3.45 -11.88
N TYR A 137 0.57 -2.42 -11.18
CA TYR A 137 0.37 -1.08 -11.69
C TYR A 137 1.11 -0.11 -10.80
N VAL A 138 2.00 0.69 -11.41
CA VAL A 138 2.76 1.74 -10.74
C VAL A 138 2.52 3.03 -11.51
N ASP A 139 2.02 4.05 -10.82
CA ASP A 139 1.81 5.37 -11.37
C ASP A 139 2.46 6.43 -10.47
N PHE A 140 3.24 7.30 -11.10
CA PHE A 140 3.82 8.48 -10.48
C PHE A 140 3.12 9.71 -11.04
N ALA A 141 2.01 10.09 -10.42
CA ALA A 141 1.20 11.24 -10.82
C ALA A 141 1.24 12.33 -9.74
N GLU A 142 1.38 13.59 -10.17
CA GLU A 142 1.14 14.79 -9.34
C GLU A 142 1.82 14.77 -7.96
N ASP A 143 3.10 14.39 -7.91
CA ASP A 143 3.88 14.26 -6.67
C ASP A 143 3.37 13.18 -5.71
N SER A 144 2.72 12.13 -6.20
CA SER A 144 2.39 10.93 -5.42
C SER A 144 2.86 9.67 -6.14
N LEU A 145 3.09 8.61 -5.36
CA LEU A 145 3.22 7.26 -5.87
C LEU A 145 1.93 6.51 -5.57
N TYR A 146 1.29 6.00 -6.61
CA TYR A 146 0.27 4.96 -6.50
C TYR A 146 0.83 3.63 -6.99
N VAL A 147 0.61 2.59 -6.18
CA VAL A 147 0.92 1.21 -6.54
C VAL A 147 -0.29 0.33 -6.29
N SER A 148 -0.59 -0.56 -7.22
CA SER A 148 -1.58 -1.63 -7.07
C SER A 148 -1.01 -2.95 -7.59
N PHE A 149 -1.23 -4.06 -6.88
CA PHE A 149 -0.89 -5.40 -7.34
C PHE A 149 -1.70 -6.46 -6.60
N ASN A 150 -1.70 -7.67 -7.11
CA ASN A 150 -2.31 -8.84 -6.48
C ASN A 150 -1.25 -9.79 -5.93
N ILE A 151 -1.58 -10.43 -4.81
CA ILE A 151 -0.88 -11.60 -4.28
C ILE A 151 -1.82 -12.79 -4.43
N ASP A 152 -1.42 -13.78 -5.23
CA ASP A 152 -2.20 -15.01 -5.42
C ASP A 152 -2.16 -15.88 -4.17
N LEU A 153 -3.33 -16.41 -3.80
CA LEU A 153 -3.52 -17.14 -2.56
C LEU A 153 -4.35 -18.41 -2.78
N PRO A 154 -4.02 -19.54 -2.13
CA PRO A 154 -4.83 -20.75 -2.25
C PRO A 154 -6.28 -20.50 -1.79
N GLU A 155 -7.27 -20.80 -2.63
CA GLU A 155 -8.69 -20.55 -2.28
C GLU A 155 -9.14 -21.29 -1.00
N GLU A 156 -8.47 -22.40 -0.65
CA GLU A 156 -8.72 -23.17 0.57
C GLU A 156 -8.16 -22.52 1.85
N ALA A 157 -7.30 -21.52 1.72
CA ALA A 157 -6.77 -20.78 2.85
C ALA A 157 -7.89 -20.03 3.60
N THR A 158 -7.73 -19.89 4.91
CA THR A 158 -8.58 -18.99 5.69
C THR A 158 -8.18 -17.54 5.43
N ILE A 159 -9.13 -16.61 5.59
CA ILE A 159 -8.86 -15.17 5.44
C ILE A 159 -7.75 -14.71 6.40
N LEU A 160 -7.71 -15.24 7.64
CA LEU A 160 -6.62 -14.92 8.57
C LEU A 160 -5.26 -15.41 8.08
N ARG A 161 -5.21 -16.61 7.49
CA ARG A 161 -3.97 -17.14 6.94
C ARG A 161 -3.51 -16.34 5.73
N ALA A 162 -4.45 -15.90 4.89
CA ALA A 162 -4.17 -14.97 3.79
C ALA A 162 -3.52 -13.67 4.29
N ILE A 163 -4.11 -13.04 5.33
CA ILE A 163 -3.57 -11.83 5.96
C ILE A 163 -2.15 -12.05 6.48
N GLU A 164 -1.88 -13.18 7.14
CA GLU A 164 -0.51 -13.52 7.60
C GLU A 164 0.49 -13.65 6.45
N VAL A 165 0.08 -14.25 5.33
CA VAL A 165 0.93 -14.39 4.14
C VAL A 165 1.19 -13.02 3.53
N VAL A 166 0.16 -12.20 3.33
CA VAL A 166 0.28 -10.84 2.81
C VAL A 166 1.24 -10.01 3.67
N ARG A 167 1.09 -10.02 4.99
CA ARG A 167 2.02 -9.33 5.92
C ARG A 167 3.47 -9.75 5.72
N LYS A 168 3.72 -11.04 5.52
CA LYS A 168 5.09 -11.55 5.31
C LYS A 168 5.65 -11.14 3.95
N VAL A 169 4.84 -11.16 2.91
CA VAL A 169 5.23 -10.73 1.56
C VAL A 169 5.58 -9.24 1.58
N LEU A 170 4.69 -8.40 2.09
CA LEU A 170 4.91 -6.94 2.19
C LEU A 170 6.16 -6.61 3.00
N PHE A 171 6.37 -7.32 4.13
CA PHE A 171 7.58 -7.15 4.92
C PHE A 171 8.86 -7.48 4.14
N GLN A 172 8.87 -8.53 3.30
CA GLN A 172 10.05 -8.83 2.47
C GLN A 172 10.26 -7.78 1.38
N ILE A 173 9.19 -7.34 0.71
CA ILE A 173 9.22 -6.30 -0.33
C ILE A 173 9.83 -5.01 0.26
N GLU A 174 9.32 -4.53 1.38
CA GLU A 174 9.82 -3.30 2.00
C GLU A 174 11.25 -3.44 2.49
N ARG A 175 11.60 -4.58 3.08
CA ARG A 175 12.96 -4.83 3.54
C ARG A 175 13.96 -4.78 2.39
N GLU A 176 13.62 -5.37 1.25
CA GLU A 176 14.49 -5.36 0.07
C GLU A 176 14.55 -3.95 -0.55
N ALA A 177 13.40 -3.26 -0.66
CA ALA A 177 13.33 -1.89 -1.14
C ALA A 177 14.19 -0.94 -0.27
N GLU A 178 14.08 -1.06 1.06
CA GLU A 178 14.90 -0.28 2.00
C GLU A 178 16.39 -0.56 1.84
N TYR A 179 16.77 -1.83 1.67
CA TYR A 179 18.16 -2.21 1.43
C TYR A 179 18.71 -1.61 0.13
N GLN A 180 17.96 -1.74 -0.98
CA GLN A 180 18.37 -1.18 -2.27
C GLN A 180 18.43 0.35 -2.23
N ALA A 181 17.45 1.01 -1.61
CA ALA A 181 17.42 2.45 -1.45
C ALA A 181 18.61 2.95 -0.60
N ALA A 182 18.98 2.22 0.46
CA ALA A 182 20.15 2.54 1.27
C ALA A 182 21.45 2.43 0.46
N LEU A 183 21.57 1.47 -0.45
CA LEU A 183 22.70 1.37 -1.37
C LEU A 183 22.77 2.56 -2.33
N LEU A 184 21.64 2.99 -2.89
CA LEU A 184 21.56 4.18 -3.75
C LEU A 184 21.99 5.44 -2.99
N ALA A 185 21.46 5.65 -1.78
CA ALA A 185 21.81 6.76 -0.92
C ALA A 185 23.31 6.77 -0.57
N LEU A 186 23.87 5.60 -0.23
CA LEU A 186 25.30 5.47 0.07
C LEU A 186 26.19 5.78 -1.15
N ARG A 187 25.79 5.35 -2.35
CA ARG A 187 26.52 5.66 -3.59
C ARG A 187 26.53 7.17 -3.85
N GLU A 188 25.39 7.85 -3.66
CA GLU A 188 25.30 9.30 -3.83
C GLU A 188 26.11 10.05 -2.77
N ALA A 189 26.01 9.65 -1.50
CA ALA A 189 26.81 10.23 -0.42
C ALA A 189 28.32 10.15 -0.71
N LYS A 190 28.81 8.98 -1.16
CA LYS A 190 30.22 8.81 -1.58
C LYS A 190 30.60 9.71 -2.76
N ARG A 191 29.69 9.91 -3.71
CA ARG A 191 29.91 10.80 -4.87
C ARG A 191 30.03 12.26 -4.44
N ILE A 192 29.13 12.72 -3.56
CA ILE A 192 29.16 14.08 -2.99
C ILE A 192 30.46 14.28 -2.22
N LEU A 193 30.81 13.38 -1.30
CA LEU A 193 32.05 13.47 -0.52
C LEU A 193 33.31 13.55 -1.39
N ARG A 194 33.38 12.78 -2.49
CA ARG A 194 34.48 12.85 -3.46
C ARG A 194 34.54 14.19 -4.20
N ARG A 195 33.39 14.76 -4.58
CA ARG A 195 33.33 16.09 -5.22
C ARG A 195 33.75 17.18 -4.24
N SER A 196 33.22 17.16 -3.03
CA SER A 196 33.54 18.13 -1.98
C SER A 196 35.00 18.06 -1.53
N GLY A 197 35.57 16.86 -1.41
CA GLY A 197 36.99 16.66 -1.06
C GLY A 197 37.97 17.10 -2.16
N ARG A 198 37.54 17.15 -3.43
CA ARG A 198 38.33 17.74 -4.53
C ARG A 198 38.27 19.27 -4.56
N SER A 199 37.27 19.88 -3.92
CA SER A 199 37.04 21.32 -4.03
C SER A 199 37.53 22.13 -2.83
N ARG A 200 37.92 21.55 -1.68
CA ARG A 200 38.21 22.37 -0.48
C ARG A 200 39.29 21.80 0.46
N GLY A 201 40.34 22.61 0.63
CA GLY A 201 40.97 22.78 1.95
C GLY A 201 39.94 23.29 2.97
N VAL A 202 40.21 23.06 4.25
CA VAL A 202 39.28 23.17 5.37
C VAL A 202 38.85 24.63 5.64
N THR A 203 38.03 25.24 4.80
CA THR A 203 37.32 26.49 5.12
C THR A 203 35.83 26.23 5.28
N GLY A 204 35.21 26.80 6.32
CA GLY A 204 33.81 26.60 6.68
C GLY A 204 32.85 27.20 5.63
N ILE A 205 31.54 26.89 5.70
CA ILE A 205 30.57 27.51 4.77
C ILE A 205 30.54 29.03 4.91
N LEU A 206 30.68 29.55 6.12
CA LEU A 206 30.66 30.97 6.43
C LEU A 206 31.81 31.72 5.77
N GLU A 207 33.05 31.25 5.94
CA GLU A 207 34.23 31.87 5.32
C GLU A 207 34.12 31.95 3.80
N ARG A 208 33.53 30.94 3.18
CA ARG A 208 33.38 30.88 1.72
C ARG A 208 32.26 31.77 1.22
N LEU A 209 31.25 32.00 2.04
CA LEU A 209 30.25 33.01 1.76
C LEU A 209 30.87 34.40 1.96
N GLU A 210 31.60 34.65 3.04
CA GLU A 210 32.30 35.93 3.27
C GLU A 210 33.25 36.29 2.12
N GLU A 211 34.01 35.33 1.59
CA GLU A 211 34.83 35.53 0.39
C GLU A 211 34.00 35.94 -0.83
N ILE A 212 32.82 35.33 -1.03
CA ILE A 212 31.92 35.67 -2.13
C ILE A 212 31.36 37.07 -1.92
N TYR A 213 30.76 37.35 -0.77
CA TYR A 213 30.15 38.65 -0.48
C TYR A 213 31.17 39.79 -0.51
N GLY A 214 32.35 39.57 0.08
CA GLY A 214 33.46 40.52 0.04
C GLY A 214 34.00 40.78 -1.38
N LYS A 215 33.96 39.78 -2.28
CA LYS A 215 34.35 39.96 -3.68
C LYS A 215 33.36 40.80 -4.50
N TYR A 216 32.09 40.85 -4.09
CA TYR A 216 31.03 41.54 -4.81
C TYR A 216 30.51 42.82 -4.12
N ASN A 217 31.13 43.28 -3.02
CA ASN A 217 30.72 44.45 -2.22
C ASN A 217 29.24 44.42 -1.81
N LEU A 218 28.74 43.24 -1.41
CA LEU A 218 27.42 43.05 -0.83
C LEU A 218 27.49 42.94 0.69
#